data_AF-A0A543JR57-F1
#
_entry.id   AF-A0A543JR57-F1
#
_cell.length_a   1.000
_cell.length_b   1.000
_cell.length_c   1.000
_cell.angle_alpha   90.00
_cell.angle_beta   90.00
_cell.angle_gamma   90.00
#
_symmetry.space_group_name_H-M   'P 1'
#
loop_
_entity.id
_entity.type
_entity.pdbx_description
1 polymer ?
#
loop_
_entity_poly.entity_id
_entity_poly.type
_entity_poly.pdbx_seq_one_letter_code
_entity_poly.pdbx_strand_id
1 'polypeptide(L)'
;MGSLLSKGLVVGAAFALAGAFVPMSAYAASAPRDFGACMTIATDHDAEAWIAHDACDSDSLTGCYRIFYQEYGRQQWALEACQARGE
;
A
#
# COMPACT_ATOMS: atom_id res chain seq x y z
N MET A 1 6.11 -59.85 37.38
CA MET A 1 5.41 -60.50 36.25
C MET A 1 4.69 -59.37 35.52
N GLY A 2 5.25 -58.78 34.46
CA GLY A 2 5.38 -59.33 33.10
C GLY A 2 4.11 -58.95 32.32
N SER A 3 4.09 -58.52 31.06
CA SER A 3 5.08 -58.12 30.06
C SER A 3 4.26 -57.69 28.82
N LEU A 4 4.83 -56.90 27.89
CA LEU A 4 4.46 -56.77 26.45
C LEU A 4 3.23 -55.91 26.08
N LEU A 5 3.13 -55.21 24.94
CA LEU A 5 4.02 -54.61 23.91
C LEU A 5 3.08 -53.96 22.86
N SER A 6 3.61 -53.03 22.03
CA SER A 6 3.17 -52.69 20.65
C SER A 6 2.09 -51.60 20.45
N LYS A 7 2.11 -50.71 19.45
CA LYS A 7 3.07 -50.28 18.39
C LYS A 7 2.38 -49.17 17.55
N GLY A 8 3.18 -48.30 16.93
CA GLY A 8 2.81 -47.46 15.76
C GLY A 8 3.12 -45.99 16.02
N LEU A 9 4.23 -45.36 15.63
CA LEU A 9 5.14 -45.46 14.46
C LEU A 9 4.48 -45.03 13.14
N VAL A 10 4.58 -43.74 12.80
CA VAL A 10 4.88 -43.17 11.46
C VAL A 10 5.44 -41.75 11.71
N VAL A 11 6.76 -41.50 11.68
CA VAL A 11 7.64 -41.22 10.51
C VAL A 11 7.16 -39.99 9.72
N GLY A 12 7.82 -38.84 9.86
CA GLY A 12 8.86 -38.37 8.92
C GLY A 12 8.37 -37.06 8.28
N ALA A 13 9.16 -36.13 7.74
CA ALA A 13 10.60 -36.03 7.47
C ALA A 13 10.86 -34.50 7.36
N ALA A 14 11.82 -33.94 8.10
CA ALA A 14 13.22 -33.71 7.72
C ALA A 14 13.45 -32.44 6.89
N PHE A 15 14.39 -31.65 7.42
CA PHE A 15 14.81 -30.31 7.08
C PHE A 15 15.77 -30.22 5.87
N ALA A 16 15.84 -28.98 5.38
CA ALA A 16 17.02 -28.30 4.84
C ALA A 16 17.43 -28.55 3.38
N LEU A 17 17.30 -27.49 2.58
CA LEU A 17 18.14 -27.22 1.41
C LEU A 17 18.79 -25.84 1.59
N ALA A 18 20.11 -25.86 1.75
CA ALA A 18 20.97 -24.70 1.75
C ALA A 18 21.22 -24.23 0.30
N GLY A 19 21.09 -22.93 0.04
CA GLY A 19 21.40 -22.34 -1.26
C GLY A 19 21.44 -20.81 -1.20
N ALA A 20 22.66 -20.27 -1.21
CA ALA A 20 23.10 -18.92 -1.56
C ALA A 20 22.13 -17.73 -1.33
N PHE A 21 22.45 -16.93 -0.31
CA PHE A 21 21.92 -15.57 -0.12
C PHE A 21 22.44 -14.64 -1.24
N VAL A 22 21.63 -14.39 -2.26
CA VAL A 22 21.75 -13.13 -3.02
C VAL A 22 21.12 -12.02 -2.17
N PRO A 23 21.81 -10.92 -1.88
CA PRO A 23 21.18 -9.79 -1.21
C PRO A 23 20.18 -9.20 -2.20
N MET A 24 18.94 -9.64 -2.10
CA MET A 24 17.83 -8.94 -2.72
C MET A 24 17.72 -7.64 -1.94
N SER A 25 18.29 -6.57 -2.51
CA SER A 25 18.01 -5.21 -2.07
C SER A 25 16.50 -5.06 -2.14
N ALA A 26 15.84 -5.20 -1.00
CA ALA A 26 14.44 -4.87 -0.86
C ALA A 26 14.33 -3.40 -1.23
N TYR A 27 13.90 -3.13 -2.46
CA TYR A 27 13.31 -1.85 -2.77
C TYR A 27 12.12 -1.78 -1.84
N ALA A 28 12.25 -1.03 -0.75
CA ALA A 28 11.09 -0.55 -0.04
C ALA A 28 10.32 0.23 -1.11
N ALA A 29 9.33 -0.42 -1.72
CA ALA A 29 8.27 0.29 -2.40
C ALA A 29 7.77 1.24 -1.32
N SER A 30 8.05 2.54 -1.50
CA SER A 30 7.44 3.58 -0.69
C SER A 30 5.98 3.18 -0.60
N ALA A 31 5.52 2.87 0.63
CA ALA A 31 4.14 2.50 0.86
C ALA A 31 3.31 3.50 0.05
N PRO A 32 2.35 3.02 -0.78
CA PRO A 32 1.61 3.91 -1.65
C PRO A 32 1.14 5.06 -0.77
N ARG A 33 1.58 6.29 -1.09
CA ARG A 33 0.93 7.50 -0.57
C ARG A 33 -0.56 7.23 -0.65
N ASP A 34 -1.34 7.57 0.36
CA ASP A 34 -2.75 7.16 0.50
C ASP A 34 -3.63 7.78 -0.61
N PHE A 35 -3.38 7.37 -1.85
CA PHE A 35 -3.98 7.78 -3.11
C PHE A 35 -5.46 7.47 -3.06
N GLY A 36 -5.83 6.35 -2.43
CA GLY A 36 -7.21 5.98 -2.18
C GLY A 36 -7.95 7.01 -1.30
N ALA A 37 -7.31 7.55 -0.26
CA ALA A 37 -7.94 8.56 0.60
C ALA A 37 -8.14 9.87 -0.15
N CYS A 38 -7.12 10.31 -0.90
CA CYS A 38 -7.23 11.48 -1.78
C CYS A 38 -8.32 11.34 -2.83
N MET A 39 -8.36 10.20 -3.54
CA MET A 39 -9.38 9.91 -4.54
C MET A 39 -10.77 9.90 -3.93
N THR A 40 -10.95 9.27 -2.76
CA THR A 40 -12.24 9.20 -2.07
C THR A 40 -12.77 10.60 -1.75
N ILE A 41 -11.93 11.44 -1.11
CA ILE A 41 -12.31 12.81 -0.77
C ILE A 41 -12.62 13.62 -2.04
N ALA A 42 -11.78 13.51 -3.08
CA ALA A 42 -12.01 14.22 -4.34
C ALA A 42 -13.34 13.80 -5.00
N THR A 43 -13.63 12.49 -5.05
CA THR A 43 -14.88 11.98 -5.65
C THR A 43 -16.12 12.31 -4.82
N ASP A 44 -16.00 12.36 -3.49
CA ASP A 44 -17.10 12.79 -2.61
C ASP A 44 -17.47 14.26 -2.83
N HIS A 45 -16.57 15.03 -3.45
CA HIS A 45 -16.76 16.42 -3.85
C HIS A 45 -17.00 16.60 -5.36
N ASP A 46 -17.44 15.55 -6.05
CA ASP A 46 -17.76 15.55 -7.49
C ASP A 46 -16.57 15.93 -8.39
N ALA A 47 -15.33 15.73 -7.93
CA ALA A 47 -14.16 15.91 -8.79
C ALA A 47 -14.16 14.85 -9.90
N GLU A 48 -13.81 15.28 -11.11
CA GLU A 48 -13.69 14.40 -12.27
C GLU A 48 -12.61 13.36 -12.01
N ALA A 49 -12.94 12.08 -12.24
CA ALA A 49 -12.07 10.97 -11.84
C ALA A 49 -10.65 11.06 -12.43
N TRP A 50 -10.51 11.61 -13.64
CA TRP A 50 -9.19 11.78 -14.28
C TRP A 50 -8.40 12.95 -13.66
N ILE A 51 -9.05 14.04 -13.28
CA ILE A 51 -8.43 15.16 -12.55
C ILE A 51 -8.01 14.70 -11.15
N ALA A 52 -8.91 14.00 -10.45
CA ALA A 52 -8.63 13.45 -9.14
C ALA A 52 -7.43 12.49 -9.20
N HIS A 53 -7.38 11.61 -10.20
CA HIS A 53 -6.25 10.72 -10.40
C HIS A 53 -4.94 11.50 -10.62
N ASP A 54 -4.92 12.46 -11.55
CA ASP A 54 -3.72 13.27 -11.85
C ASP A 54 -3.22 14.05 -10.62
N ALA A 55 -4.14 14.67 -9.87
CA ALA A 55 -3.82 15.40 -8.65
C ALA A 55 -3.28 14.47 -7.56
N CYS A 56 -3.96 13.34 -7.30
CA CYS A 56 -3.61 12.40 -6.24
C CYS A 56 -2.34 11.59 -6.55
N ASP A 57 -1.92 11.50 -7.81
CA ASP A 57 -0.67 10.86 -8.23
C ASP A 57 0.55 11.81 -8.11
N SER A 58 0.33 13.12 -7.94
CA SER A 58 1.41 14.12 -7.93
C SER A 58 2.44 13.94 -6.80
N ASP A 59 3.75 13.97 -7.07
CA ASP A 59 4.80 13.74 -6.07
C ASP A 59 4.89 14.74 -4.88
N SER A 60 4.03 15.76 -4.84
CA SER A 60 4.01 16.75 -3.75
C SER A 60 2.60 17.28 -3.45
N LEU A 61 2.33 17.71 -2.21
CA LEU A 61 1.07 18.40 -1.85
C LEU A 61 0.86 19.66 -2.67
N THR A 62 1.90 20.45 -2.92
CA THR A 62 1.80 21.65 -3.76
C THR A 62 1.39 21.29 -5.19
N GLY A 63 1.93 20.20 -5.74
CA GLY A 63 1.56 19.70 -7.07
C GLY A 63 0.11 19.24 -7.12
N CYS A 64 -0.30 18.42 -6.14
CA CYS A 64 -1.68 17.96 -5.98
C CYS A 64 -2.67 19.14 -5.87
N TYR A 65 -2.42 20.07 -4.95
CA TYR A 65 -3.31 21.22 -4.74
C TYR A 65 -3.37 22.13 -5.97
N ARG A 66 -2.25 22.30 -6.69
CA ARG A 66 -2.22 23.11 -7.91
C ARG A 66 -3.13 22.55 -9.00
N ILE A 67 -3.18 21.23 -9.18
CA ILE A 67 -4.03 20.57 -10.18
C ILE A 67 -5.51 20.82 -9.84
N PHE A 68 -5.92 20.54 -8.60
CA PHE A 68 -7.28 20.85 -8.16
C PHE A 68 -7.63 22.34 -8.24
N TYR A 69 -6.68 23.22 -7.92
CA TYR A 69 -6.89 24.67 -7.99
C TYR A 69 -7.11 25.15 -9.42
N GLN A 70 -6.40 24.59 -10.39
CA GLN A 70 -6.55 24.97 -11.80
C GLN A 70 -7.93 24.60 -12.33
N GLU A 71 -8.46 23.44 -11.93
CA GLU A 71 -9.74 22.94 -12.41
C GLU A 71 -10.94 23.51 -11.63
N TYR A 72 -10.86 23.52 -10.30
CA TYR A 72 -12.00 23.83 -9.41
C TYR A 72 -11.85 25.16 -8.66
N GLY A 73 -10.73 25.86 -8.82
CA GLY A 73 -10.44 27.08 -8.07
C GLY A 73 -10.09 26.82 -6.59
N ARG A 74 -10.30 27.81 -5.73
CA ARG A 74 -10.04 27.67 -4.28
C ARG A 74 -11.10 26.79 -3.64
N GLN A 75 -10.74 25.53 -3.42
CA GLN A 75 -11.58 24.57 -2.72
C GLN A 75 -10.90 24.15 -1.42
N GLN A 76 -11.66 24.15 -0.31
CA GLN A 76 -11.14 23.67 0.98
C GLN A 76 -10.86 22.17 0.95
N TRP A 77 -11.75 21.40 0.31
CA TRP A 77 -11.62 19.96 0.13
C TRP A 77 -10.39 19.56 -0.69
N ALA A 78 -9.91 20.43 -1.59
CA ALA A 78 -8.73 20.13 -2.40
C ALA A 78 -7.46 20.02 -1.55
N LEU A 79 -7.31 20.88 -0.54
CA LEU A 79 -6.18 20.78 0.39
C LEU A 79 -6.31 19.56 1.29
N GLU A 80 -7.52 19.28 1.77
CA GLU A 80 -7.84 18.11 2.59
C GLU A 80 -7.52 16.80 1.85
N ALA A 81 -7.97 16.65 0.61
CA ALA A 81 -7.68 15.50 -0.25
C ALA A 81 -6.17 15.31 -0.43
N CYS A 82 -5.43 16.40 -0.69
CA CYS A 82 -3.98 16.33 -0.87
C CYS A 82 -3.22 15.99 0.42
N GLN A 83 -3.69 16.45 1.58
CA GLN A 83 -3.11 16.12 2.88
C GLN A 83 -3.38 14.66 3.29
N ALA A 84 -4.55 14.12 2.90
CA ALA A 84 -4.92 12.74 3.19
C ALA A 84 -3.97 11.69 2.58
N ARG A 85 -3.10 12.09 1.64
CA ARG A 85 -2.07 11.26 1.00
C ARG A 85 -0.92 10.89 1.95
N GLY A 86 -0.84 11.51 3.12
CA GLY A 86 0.14 11.22 4.15
C GLY A 86 1.52 11.80 3.86
N GLU A 87 1.63 13.12 3.71
CA GLU A 87 2.93 13.83 3.68
C GLU A 87 3.49 14.13 5.07
#